data_AF-K3W7C4-F1
#
_entry.id   AF-K3W7C4-F1
#
_cell.length_a   1.000
_cell.length_b   1.000
_cell.length_c   1.000
_cell.angle_alpha   90.00
_cell.angle_beta   90.00
_cell.angle_gamma   90.00
#
_symmetry.space_group_name_H-M   'P 1'
#
loop_
_entity.id
_entity.type
_entity.pdbx_description
1 polymer ?
#
loop_
_entity_poly.entity_id
_entity_poly.type
_entity_poly.pdbx_seq_one_letter_code
_entity_poly.pdbx_strand_id
1 'polypeptide(L)'
;RQNDDESLHDNRVAEVETPTKDGVVSNSSREKAEADIEVEDNAVAADLGQLRVFQVGDLVEVESRTWPGINKPGGSGRIVNVHREANANGEEKIFYDVRYVLGGFERRIESEYVELSRILQLQRAQAR
;
A
#
# COMPACT_ATOMS: atom_id res chain seq x y z
N ARG A 1 -63.17 -13.40 5.26
CA ARG A 1 -62.13 -14.02 6.12
C ARG A 1 -61.03 -14.47 5.19
N GLN A 2 -59.81 -14.04 5.51
CA GLN A 2 -58.63 -14.03 4.65
C GLN A 2 -58.22 -15.41 4.14
N ASN A 3 -57.53 -15.40 3.01
CA ASN A 3 -56.71 -16.47 2.44
C ASN A 3 -55.63 -16.93 3.42
N ASP A 4 -54.96 -18.05 3.11
CA ASP A 4 -53.62 -18.55 3.54
C ASP A 4 -53.71 -20.10 3.58
N ASP A 5 -52.75 -20.94 3.18
CA ASP A 5 -51.50 -20.83 2.43
C ASP A 5 -51.04 -22.28 2.16
N GLU A 6 -49.99 -22.41 1.36
CA GLU A 6 -49.63 -23.50 0.47
C GLU A 6 -49.10 -24.82 1.08
N SER A 7 -49.52 -25.89 0.41
CA SER A 7 -48.77 -27.08 -0.02
C SER A 7 -47.38 -27.38 0.58
N LEU A 8 -47.37 -28.44 1.38
CA LEU A 8 -46.21 -29.29 1.72
C LEU A 8 -45.41 -29.71 0.47
N HIS A 9 -44.15 -29.30 0.39
CA HIS A 9 -43.14 -30.02 -0.40
C HIS A 9 -41.82 -30.09 0.36
N ASP A 10 -41.49 -31.34 0.66
CA ASP A 10 -40.32 -31.87 1.35
C ASP A 10 -39.06 -31.69 0.46
N ASN A 11 -38.09 -30.88 0.90
CA ASN A 11 -36.82 -30.69 0.19
C ASN A 11 -35.71 -31.49 0.87
N ARG A 12 -35.61 -32.75 0.43
CA ARG A 12 -34.45 -33.64 0.64
C ARG A 12 -33.16 -32.96 0.20
N VAL A 13 -32.18 -32.98 1.10
CA VAL A 13 -30.76 -32.77 0.84
C VAL A 13 -30.28 -33.61 -0.35
N ALA A 14 -29.75 -32.94 -1.38
CA ALA A 14 -29.07 -33.58 -2.48
C ALA A 14 -27.56 -33.63 -2.17
N GLU A 15 -27.06 -34.84 -1.88
CA GLU A 15 -25.65 -35.17 -2.05
C GLU A 15 -25.29 -35.02 -3.54
N VAL A 16 -24.30 -34.19 -3.84
CA VAL A 16 -23.63 -34.19 -5.14
C VAL A 16 -22.19 -34.62 -4.91
N GLU A 17 -21.93 -35.88 -5.20
CA GLU A 17 -20.59 -36.40 -5.45
C GLU A 17 -20.06 -35.77 -6.75
N THR A 18 -18.80 -35.29 -6.74
CA THR A 18 -18.07 -34.99 -7.99
C THR A 18 -16.85 -35.90 -8.12
N PRO A 19 -16.62 -36.48 -9.31
CA PRO A 19 -15.63 -37.53 -9.54
C PRO A 19 -14.22 -37.02 -9.87
N THR A 20 -13.24 -37.84 -9.54
CA THR A 20 -11.80 -37.76 -9.84
C THR A 20 -11.51 -37.91 -11.35
N LYS A 21 -10.55 -37.13 -11.90
CA LYS A 21 -9.28 -37.59 -12.51
C LYS A 21 -8.58 -36.59 -13.46
N ASP A 22 -7.27 -36.52 -13.25
CA ASP A 22 -6.16 -36.39 -14.22
C ASP A 22 -5.94 -35.10 -15.02
N GLY A 23 -4.94 -34.33 -14.56
CA GLY A 23 -3.70 -34.11 -15.33
C GLY A 23 -3.52 -32.79 -16.09
N VAL A 24 -2.83 -31.81 -15.48
CA VAL A 24 -1.87 -30.95 -16.19
C VAL A 24 -0.64 -30.72 -15.31
N VAL A 25 0.51 -31.06 -15.89
CA VAL A 25 1.88 -30.92 -15.43
C VAL A 25 2.28 -29.46 -15.16
N SER A 26 2.82 -29.19 -13.97
CA SER A 26 3.58 -27.97 -13.68
C SER A 26 5.02 -28.33 -13.37
N ASN A 27 5.83 -28.46 -14.42
CA ASN A 27 7.27 -28.24 -14.33
C ASN A 27 7.55 -26.87 -14.92
N SER A 28 7.93 -25.91 -14.08
CA SER A 28 8.97 -24.96 -14.44
C SER A 28 9.58 -24.36 -13.18
N SER A 29 10.58 -25.08 -12.70
CA SER A 29 11.67 -24.56 -11.89
C SER A 29 12.11 -23.19 -12.41
N ARG A 30 12.13 -22.20 -11.52
CA ARG A 30 13.01 -21.03 -11.67
C ARG A 30 13.73 -20.81 -10.36
N GLU A 31 14.72 -21.66 -10.13
CA GLU A 31 15.85 -21.31 -9.28
C GLU A 31 16.62 -20.13 -9.90
N LYS A 32 17.23 -19.36 -9.01
CA LYS A 32 18.27 -18.33 -9.21
C LYS A 32 17.82 -16.95 -9.67
N ALA A 33 17.70 -16.04 -8.70
CA ALA A 33 18.83 -15.18 -8.33
C ALA A 33 18.46 -14.36 -7.08
N GLU A 34 18.57 -14.97 -5.91
CA GLU A 34 18.83 -14.20 -4.69
C GLU A 34 20.29 -13.76 -4.80
N ALA A 35 20.49 -12.53 -5.27
CA ALA A 35 21.77 -11.87 -5.11
C ALA A 35 21.84 -11.45 -3.65
N ASP A 36 22.54 -12.26 -2.85
CA ASP A 36 23.02 -11.88 -1.53
C ASP A 36 23.85 -10.60 -1.68
N ILE A 37 23.24 -9.46 -1.36
CA ILE A 37 23.98 -8.25 -1.10
C ILE A 37 24.26 -8.29 0.40
N GLU A 38 25.43 -8.82 0.77
CA GLU A 38 26.01 -8.59 2.08
C GLU A 38 26.31 -7.09 2.18
N VAL A 39 25.36 -6.33 2.72
CA VAL A 39 25.55 -4.90 3.00
C VAL A 39 26.24 -4.80 4.36
N GLU A 40 27.52 -4.44 4.37
CA GLU A 40 28.20 -4.06 5.60
C GLU A 40 27.49 -2.86 6.26
N ASP A 41 26.98 -3.10 7.46
CA ASP A 41 25.88 -2.41 8.14
C ASP A 41 26.13 -0.97 8.62
N ASN A 42 27.21 -0.28 8.23
CA ASN A 42 27.65 0.89 9.02
C ASN A 42 27.77 2.24 8.31
N ALA A 43 27.33 2.39 7.06
CA ALA A 43 27.38 3.68 6.36
C ALA A 43 26.15 4.05 5.50
N VAL A 44 25.19 3.14 5.29
CA VAL A 44 24.06 3.37 4.35
C VAL A 44 22.74 3.83 5.00
N ALA A 45 22.59 3.70 6.32
CA ALA A 45 21.37 4.10 7.01
C ALA A 45 21.13 5.63 7.01
N ALA A 46 22.19 6.43 6.83
CA ALA A 46 22.10 7.88 6.96
C ALA A 46 21.53 8.61 5.73
N ASP A 47 21.43 7.95 4.56
CA ASP A 47 21.11 8.64 3.30
C ASP A 47 19.85 8.14 2.58
N LEU A 48 19.36 6.93 2.91
CA LEU A 48 18.09 6.41 2.37
C LEU A 48 16.85 6.99 3.07
N GLY A 49 17.00 7.45 4.31
CA GLY A 49 15.95 8.08 5.12
C GLY A 49 16.28 9.49 5.57
N GLN A 50 17.25 10.15 4.91
CA GLN A 50 17.60 11.51 5.24
C GLN A 50 16.38 12.40 4.96
N LEU A 51 15.82 12.93 6.04
CA LEU A 51 14.64 13.78 6.22
C LEU A 51 14.62 15.00 5.29
N ARG A 52 14.66 14.80 3.97
CA ARG A 52 14.39 15.86 3.01
C ARG A 52 12.90 16.05 3.01
N VAL A 53 12.50 17.17 3.59
CA VAL A 53 11.14 17.70 3.44
C VAL A 53 10.80 17.71 1.96
N PHE A 54 9.74 16.99 1.59
CA PHE A 54 9.29 16.93 0.20
C PHE A 54 8.77 18.29 -0.23
N GLN A 55 8.94 18.59 -1.50
CA GLN A 55 8.48 19.81 -2.13
C GLN A 55 7.26 19.56 -3.00
N VAL A 56 6.51 20.62 -3.27
CA VAL A 56 5.39 20.56 -4.20
C VAL A 56 5.88 20.06 -5.57
N GLY A 57 5.21 19.04 -6.09
CA GLY A 57 5.54 18.37 -7.35
C GLY A 57 6.28 17.04 -7.20
N ASP A 58 6.88 16.77 -6.04
CA ASP A 58 7.60 15.53 -5.77
C ASP A 58 6.69 14.31 -5.88
N LEU A 59 7.23 13.22 -6.47
CA LEU A 59 6.56 11.94 -6.59
C LEU A 59 6.85 11.08 -5.36
N VAL A 60 5.78 10.73 -4.64
CA VAL A 60 5.83 10.06 -3.35
C VAL A 60 4.95 8.82 -3.35
N GLU A 61 5.21 7.92 -2.41
CA GLU A 61 4.31 6.84 -2.02
C GLU A 61 3.73 7.16 -0.64
N VAL A 62 2.41 6.99 -0.50
CA VAL A 62 1.71 7.16 0.78
C VAL A 62 1.37 5.79 1.35
N GLU A 63 1.68 5.57 2.62
CA GLU A 63 1.39 4.31 3.31
C GLU A 63 -0.12 4.11 3.55
N SER A 64 -0.56 2.85 3.46
CA SER A 64 -1.94 2.46 3.78
C SER A 64 -2.21 2.52 5.29
N ARG A 65 -3.33 3.13 5.66
CA ARG A 65 -3.82 3.27 7.04
C ARG A 65 -5.25 2.74 7.11
N THR A 66 -5.39 1.50 7.56
CA THR A 66 -6.68 0.80 7.65
C THR A 66 -6.88 0.19 9.04
N TRP A 67 -7.66 0.87 9.87
CA TRP A 67 -8.08 0.41 11.20
C TRP A 67 -9.57 0.74 11.38
N PRO A 68 -10.28 0.17 12.37
CA PRO A 68 -11.69 0.45 12.57
C PRO A 68 -11.98 1.97 12.57
N GLY A 69 -12.78 2.43 11.61
CA GLY A 69 -13.13 3.84 11.43
C GLY A 69 -12.22 4.64 10.48
N ILE A 70 -11.10 4.09 9.99
CA ILE A 70 -10.22 4.75 9.01
C ILE A 70 -9.99 3.83 7.80
N ASN A 71 -10.23 4.38 6.61
CA ASN A 71 -9.98 3.70 5.34
C ASN A 71 -9.19 4.61 4.40
N LYS A 72 -7.85 4.61 4.55
CA LYS A 72 -6.92 5.35 3.70
C LYS A 72 -5.99 4.34 3.03
N PRO A 73 -6.29 3.87 1.80
CA PRO A 73 -5.48 2.84 1.15
C PRO A 73 -4.06 3.32 0.77
N GLY A 74 -3.82 4.63 0.75
CA GLY A 74 -2.53 5.19 0.33
C GLY A 74 -2.28 5.05 -1.17
N GLY A 75 -1.00 4.98 -1.56
CA GLY A 75 -0.54 4.77 -2.92
C GLY A 75 0.26 5.95 -3.50
N SER A 76 0.58 5.84 -4.79
CA SER A 76 1.46 6.80 -5.47
C SER A 76 0.77 8.13 -5.75
N GLY A 77 1.46 9.23 -5.46
CA GLY A 77 0.91 10.56 -5.63
C GLY A 77 1.95 11.66 -5.80
N ARG A 78 1.46 12.87 -6.01
CA ARG A 78 2.27 14.09 -6.05
C ARG A 78 1.92 15.01 -4.90
N ILE A 79 2.93 15.58 -4.27
CA ILE A 79 2.76 16.62 -3.26
C ILE A 79 2.17 17.86 -3.93
N VAL A 80 1.07 18.38 -3.41
CA VAL A 80 0.45 19.63 -3.88
C VAL A 80 0.54 20.75 -2.85
N ASN A 81 0.77 20.43 -1.58
CA ASN A 81 0.99 21.42 -0.53
C ASN A 81 1.83 20.84 0.62
N VAL A 82 2.58 21.71 1.30
CA VAL A 82 3.42 21.39 2.45
C VAL A 82 3.04 22.31 3.60
N HIS A 83 2.63 21.74 4.72
CA HIS A 83 2.28 22.46 5.93
C HIS A 83 3.36 22.24 6.98
N ARG A 84 3.74 23.32 7.67
CA ARG A 84 4.72 23.31 8.77
C ARG A 84 4.03 23.89 9.99
N GLU A 85 3.94 23.09 11.05
CA GLU A 85 3.25 23.47 12.28
C GLU A 85 4.22 23.30 13.45
N ALA A 86 4.47 24.37 14.19
CA ALA A 86 5.23 24.29 15.43
C ALA A 86 4.33 23.76 16.55
N ASN A 87 4.78 22.72 17.25
CA ASN A 87 4.12 22.26 18.46
C ASN A 87 4.47 23.15 19.66
N ALA A 88 3.79 22.94 20.79
CA ALA A 88 4.01 23.72 22.02
C ALA A 88 5.44 23.61 22.58
N ASN A 89 6.19 22.58 22.17
CA ASN A 89 7.57 22.32 22.58
C ASN A 89 8.59 22.95 21.60
N GLY A 90 8.13 23.59 20.52
CA GLY A 90 8.97 24.19 19.48
C GLY A 90 9.44 23.22 18.40
N GLU A 91 8.98 21.97 18.38
CA GLU A 91 9.29 21.01 17.33
C GLU A 91 8.38 21.24 16.10
N GLU A 92 8.96 21.19 14.91
CA GLU A 92 8.23 21.36 13.64
C GLU A 92 7.63 20.03 13.21
N LYS A 93 6.30 19.95 13.13
CA LYS A 93 5.57 18.88 12.46
C LYS A 93 5.28 19.26 11.02
N ILE A 94 5.50 18.32 10.11
CA ILE A 94 5.28 18.52 8.68
C ILE A 94 4.12 17.66 8.24
N PHE A 95 3.22 18.26 7.46
CA PHE A 95 2.12 17.57 6.82
C PHE A 95 2.09 17.84 5.33
N TYR A 96 1.61 16.86 4.57
CA TYR A 96 1.52 16.93 3.12
C TYR A 96 0.08 16.80 2.64
N ASP A 97 -0.26 17.56 1.60
CA ASP A 97 -1.42 17.28 0.78
C ASP A 97 -0.94 16.55 -0.48
N VAL A 98 -1.56 15.42 -0.80
CA VAL A 98 -1.16 14.54 -1.92
C VAL A 98 -2.33 14.35 -2.88
N ARG A 99 -2.08 14.59 -4.16
CA ARG A 99 -2.99 14.18 -5.24
C ARG A 99 -2.49 12.86 -5.84
N TYR A 100 -3.31 11.83 -5.75
CA TYR A 100 -2.97 10.47 -6.19
C TYR A 100 -2.97 10.37 -7.72
N VAL A 101 -2.08 9.52 -8.26
CA VAL A 101 -1.92 9.33 -9.71
C VAL A 101 -3.17 8.71 -10.33
N LEU A 102 -3.81 7.76 -9.65
CA LEU A 102 -5.04 7.09 -10.10
C LEU A 102 -6.31 7.88 -9.75
N GLY A 103 -6.17 9.13 -9.30
CA GLY A 103 -7.27 9.96 -8.84
C GLY A 103 -7.51 9.85 -7.34
N GLY A 104 -8.19 10.86 -6.81
CA GLY A 104 -8.34 11.05 -5.37
C GLY A 104 -7.35 12.05 -4.79
N PHE A 105 -7.60 12.42 -3.55
CA PHE A 105 -6.85 13.46 -2.87
C PHE A 105 -6.88 13.21 -1.38
N GLU A 106 -5.74 13.43 -0.73
CA GLU A 106 -5.62 13.32 0.70
C GLU A 106 -4.88 14.54 1.27
N ARG A 107 -5.37 15.03 2.41
CA ARG A 107 -4.90 16.26 3.04
C ARG A 107 -4.30 15.96 4.39
N ARG A 108 -3.33 16.78 4.78
CA ARG A 108 -2.72 16.76 6.11
C ARG A 108 -2.20 15.37 6.49
N ILE A 109 -1.56 14.68 5.55
CA ILE A 109 -0.88 13.41 5.82
C ILE A 109 0.39 13.72 6.61
N GLU A 110 0.59 13.06 7.75
CA GLU A 110 1.82 13.20 8.54
C GLU A 110 3.02 12.70 7.75
N SER A 111 4.17 13.37 7.92
CA SER A 111 5.37 13.07 7.16
C SER A 111 5.86 11.62 7.30
N GLU A 112 5.51 10.94 8.40
CA GLU A 112 5.87 9.53 8.64
C GLU A 112 5.21 8.56 7.65
N TYR A 113 4.05 8.91 7.07
CA TYR A 113 3.34 8.05 6.12
C TYR A 113 3.67 8.37 4.65
N VAL A 114 4.68 9.22 4.40
CA VAL A 114 5.03 9.65 3.05
C VAL A 114 6.49 9.33 2.79
N GLU A 115 6.73 8.53 1.77
CA GLU A 115 8.07 8.12 1.35
C GLU A 115 8.36 8.58 -0.08
N LEU A 116 9.65 8.68 -0.40
CA LEU A 116 10.06 8.93 -1.78
C LEU A 116 9.59 7.75 -2.65
N SER A 117 9.03 8.05 -3.82
CA SER A 117 8.59 6.98 -4.71
C SER A 117 9.71 6.02 -5.09
N ARG A 118 9.36 4.73 -5.18
CA ARG A 118 10.30 3.64 -5.50
C ARG A 118 11.09 3.88 -6.78
N ILE A 119 10.45 4.48 -7.78
CA ILE A 119 11.12 4.82 -9.04
C ILE A 119 12.22 5.87 -8.85
N LEU A 120 12.00 6.88 -8.01
CA LEU A 120 12.99 7.90 -7.70
C LEU A 120 14.08 7.36 -6.76
N GLN A 121 13.75 6.45 -5.85
CA GLN A 121 14.74 5.74 -5.02
C GLN A 121 15.75 4.98 -5.90
N LEU A 122 15.28 4.23 -6.90
CA LEU A 122 16.13 3.48 -7.83
C LEU A 122 17.03 4.39 -8.69
N GLN A 123 16.50 5.50 -9.20
CA GLN A 123 17.28 6.47 -9.96
C GLN A 123 18.42 7.08 -9.13
N ARG A 124 18.19 7.36 -7.84
CA ARG A 124 19.22 7.87 -6.93
C ARG A 124 20.31 6.84 -6.65
N ALA A 125 19.94 5.56 -6.54
CA ALA A 125 20.90 4.47 -6.33
C ALA A 125 21.82 4.25 -7.55
N GLN A 126 21.31 4.48 -8.77
CA GLN A 126 22.06 4.30 -10.02
C GLN A 126 22.92 5.51 -10.42
N ALA A 127 22.69 6.67 -9.81
CA ALA A 127 23.45 7.90 -10.06
C ALA A 127 24.73 8.01 -9.20
N ARG A 128 25.09 6.94 -8.49
CA ARG A 128 26.32 6.79 -7.69
C ARG A 128 27.26 5.82 -8.38
#